data_AF-A0A257YH74-F1
#
_entry.id   AF-A0A257YH74-F1
#
_cell.length_a   1.000
_cell.length_b   1.000
_cell.length_c   1.000
_cell.angle_alpha   90.00
_cell.angle_beta   90.00
_cell.angle_gamma   90.00
#
_symmetry.space_group_name_H-M   'P 1'
#
loop_
_entity.id
_entity.type
_entity.pdbx_description
1 polymer ?
#
loop_
_entity_poly.entity_id
_entity_poly.type
_entity_poly.pdbx_seq_one_letter_code
_entity_poly.pdbx_strand_id
1 'polypeptide(L)'
;MTGAGVMRTPLLSRRKVLVGLGMLAAGSVAQARMPQPDSPRVPKETLEKMIPNTIGNWTFAAASGLVLPPPDSLSDRLYDSIVTRVYTNPVGQTLMMLIAYNNRQDGVLQIHRPEVCYPAGGFVLSETQPVDVGLGGAAPLPCQAFSARSVERDEVVLYWTRVGDTFPRRWLDQRLAVARANLDRVIPDGLLVRVSTLGGDLPVELPVLERFIADMAQKSSRPLGQLLFGGLRPPAGA
;
A
#
# COMPACT_ATOMS: atom_id res chain seq x y z
N MET A 1 -13.42 -68.06 -31.57
CA MET A 1 -14.27 -66.87 -31.78
C MET A 1 -13.56 -65.68 -31.15
N THR A 2 -12.80 -64.93 -31.94
CA THR A 2 -12.00 -63.77 -31.49
C THR A 2 -12.53 -62.52 -32.18
N GLY A 3 -13.28 -61.69 -31.46
CA GLY A 3 -13.72 -60.38 -31.92
C GLY A 3 -12.59 -59.36 -31.77
N ALA A 4 -11.96 -58.99 -32.89
CA ALA A 4 -11.01 -57.89 -32.91
C ALA A 4 -11.76 -56.55 -32.83
N GLY A 5 -11.74 -55.91 -31.67
CA GLY A 5 -12.22 -54.53 -31.50
C GLY A 5 -11.29 -53.57 -32.23
N VAL A 6 -11.75 -53.01 -33.35
CA VAL A 6 -11.03 -51.96 -34.08
C VAL A 6 -11.03 -50.69 -33.23
N MET A 7 -9.89 -50.34 -32.63
CA MET A 7 -9.67 -49.00 -32.07
C MET A 7 -9.72 -47.98 -33.21
N ARG A 8 -10.84 -47.25 -33.32
CA ARG A 8 -10.93 -46.07 -34.19
C ARG A 8 -10.07 -44.97 -33.61
N THR A 9 -8.91 -44.71 -34.21
CA THR A 9 -8.11 -43.52 -33.91
C THR A 9 -8.95 -42.30 -34.22
N PRO A 10 -9.25 -41.41 -33.26
CA PRO A 10 -10.10 -40.25 -33.54
C PRO A 10 -9.34 -39.31 -34.49
N LEU A 11 -9.80 -39.21 -35.74
CA LEU A 11 -9.29 -38.23 -36.69
C LEU A 11 -9.48 -36.80 -36.13
N LEU A 12 -8.43 -35.98 -36.19
CA LEU A 12 -8.49 -34.56 -35.84
C LEU A 12 -9.43 -33.85 -36.82
N SER A 13 -10.64 -33.50 -36.36
CA SER A 13 -11.60 -32.76 -37.18
C SER A 13 -11.16 -31.30 -37.34
N ARG A 14 -11.53 -30.65 -38.45
CA ARG A 14 -11.25 -29.21 -38.70
C ARG A 14 -11.65 -28.32 -37.51
N ARG A 15 -12.78 -28.63 -36.85
CA ARG A 15 -13.25 -27.93 -35.65
C ARG A 15 -12.25 -28.06 -34.49
N LYS A 16 -11.71 -29.26 -34.23
CA LYS A 16 -10.71 -29.48 -33.18
C LYS A 16 -9.41 -28.74 -33.47
N VAL A 17 -8.99 -28.69 -34.74
CA VAL A 17 -7.80 -27.94 -35.17
C VAL A 17 -8.00 -26.44 -34.98
N LEU A 18 -9.15 -25.88 -35.40
CA LEU A 18 -9.45 -24.46 -35.22
C LEU A 18 -9.52 -24.06 -33.74
N VAL A 19 -10.17 -24.89 -32.91
CA VAL A 19 -10.21 -24.67 -31.45
C VAL A 19 -8.81 -24.75 -30.86
N GLY A 20 -8.01 -25.76 -31.23
CA GLY A 20 -6.64 -25.92 -30.75
C GLY A 20 -5.73 -24.75 -31.12
N LEU A 21 -5.79 -24.28 -32.38
CA LEU A 21 -5.05 -23.10 -32.83
C LEU A 21 -5.54 -21.83 -32.12
N GLY A 22 -6.85 -21.68 -31.89
CA GLY A 22 -7.40 -20.57 -31.13
C GLY A 22 -6.88 -20.55 -29.68
N MET A 23 -6.85 -21.69 -29.01
CA MET A 23 -6.30 -21.83 -27.65
C MET A 23 -4.79 -21.55 -27.61
N LEU A 24 -4.01 -22.04 -28.58
CA LEU A 24 -2.58 -21.76 -28.68
C LEU A 24 -2.30 -20.28 -28.93
N ALA A 25 -3.06 -19.64 -29.83
CA ALA A 25 -2.93 -18.21 -30.10
C ALA A 25 -3.29 -17.39 -28.86
N ALA A 26 -4.41 -17.70 -28.19
CA ALA A 26 -4.81 -17.03 -26.97
C ALA A 26 -3.76 -17.20 -25.85
N GLY A 27 -3.26 -18.42 -25.64
CA GLY A 27 -2.21 -18.71 -24.67
C GLY A 27 -0.89 -18.01 -24.97
N SER A 28 -0.48 -17.97 -26.24
CA SER A 28 0.74 -17.26 -26.67
C SER A 28 0.62 -15.76 -26.46
N VAL A 29 -0.53 -15.17 -26.79
CA VAL A 29 -0.80 -13.74 -26.54
C VAL A 29 -0.82 -13.46 -25.05
N ALA A 30 -1.47 -14.31 -24.24
CA ALA A 30 -1.50 -14.17 -22.79
C ALA A 30 -0.09 -14.23 -22.19
N GLN A 31 0.72 -15.21 -22.59
CA GLN A 31 2.11 -15.36 -22.16
C GLN A 31 2.97 -14.14 -22.55
N ALA A 32 2.86 -13.68 -23.80
CA ALA A 32 3.59 -12.51 -24.30
C ALA A 32 3.13 -11.19 -23.67
N ARG A 33 1.91 -11.16 -23.09
CA ARG A 33 1.33 -10.01 -22.39
C ARG A 33 1.45 -10.10 -20.87
N MET A 34 2.11 -11.11 -20.31
CA MET A 34 2.23 -11.23 -18.86
C MET A 34 2.93 -10.01 -18.26
N PRO A 35 2.30 -9.31 -17.29
CA PRO A 35 2.88 -8.14 -16.67
C PRO A 35 4.06 -8.53 -15.76
N GLN A 36 5.04 -7.64 -15.63
CA GLN A 36 6.23 -7.84 -14.81
C GLN A 36 6.34 -6.73 -13.76
N PRO A 37 6.94 -7.00 -12.58
CA PRO A 37 7.24 -5.94 -11.61
C PRO A 37 8.20 -4.93 -12.20
N ASP A 38 7.94 -3.66 -11.93
CA ASP A 38 8.81 -2.54 -12.31
C ASP A 38 9.68 -2.02 -11.15
N SER A 39 9.38 -2.47 -9.94
CA SER A 39 9.95 -1.93 -8.71
C SER A 39 10.77 -2.97 -7.94
N PRO A 40 11.98 -2.61 -7.45
CA PRO A 40 12.82 -3.52 -6.69
C PRO A 40 12.21 -3.83 -5.32
N ARG A 41 12.47 -5.02 -4.80
CA ARG A 41 12.17 -5.33 -3.39
C ARG A 41 12.95 -4.39 -2.48
N VAL A 42 12.28 -3.90 -1.46
CA VAL A 42 12.89 -3.12 -0.38
C VAL A 42 12.82 -3.96 0.89
N PRO A 43 13.96 -4.53 1.35
CA PRO A 43 14.00 -5.26 2.62
C PRO A 43 13.62 -4.36 3.80
N LYS A 44 13.03 -4.96 4.83
CA LYS A 44 12.61 -4.26 6.05
C LYS A 44 13.76 -3.47 6.68
N GLU A 45 14.95 -4.05 6.78
CA GLU A 45 16.12 -3.41 7.40
C GLU A 45 16.59 -2.19 6.60
N THR A 46 16.45 -2.24 5.27
CA THR A 46 16.75 -1.10 4.39
C THR A 46 15.73 0.00 4.58
N LEU A 47 14.44 -0.35 4.63
CA LEU A 47 13.36 0.62 4.89
C LEU A 47 13.53 1.29 6.26
N GLU A 48 13.84 0.53 7.30
CA GLU A 48 14.12 1.07 8.64
C GLU A 48 15.30 2.04 8.64
N LYS A 49 16.39 1.74 7.93
CA LYS A 49 17.55 2.63 7.85
C LYS A 49 17.28 3.92 7.07
N MET A 50 16.35 3.89 6.12
CA MET A 50 16.00 5.08 5.33
C MET A 50 15.19 6.10 6.12
N ILE A 51 14.39 5.67 7.09
CA ILE A 51 13.49 6.53 7.88
C ILE A 51 14.30 7.40 8.87
N PRO A 52 14.16 8.74 8.84
CA PRO A 52 14.85 9.61 9.77
C PRO A 52 14.44 9.37 11.23
N ASN A 53 15.41 9.39 12.14
CA ASN A 53 15.14 9.36 13.58
C ASN A 53 14.57 10.67 14.12
N THR A 54 14.69 11.77 13.36
CA THR A 54 14.14 13.08 13.74
C THR A 54 13.41 13.68 12.54
N ILE A 55 12.17 14.12 12.77
CA ILE A 55 11.27 14.70 11.76
C ILE A 55 10.64 15.95 12.37
N GLY A 56 11.03 17.14 11.91
CA GLY A 56 10.65 18.39 12.57
C GLY A 56 11.03 18.36 14.06
N ASN A 57 10.06 18.59 14.95
CA ASN A 57 10.24 18.53 16.41
C ASN A 57 10.07 17.11 16.99
N TRP A 58 9.85 16.10 16.16
CA TRP A 58 9.59 14.72 16.59
C TRP A 58 10.86 13.90 16.60
N THR A 59 11.09 13.16 17.69
CA THR A 59 12.24 12.26 17.86
C THR A 59 11.76 10.84 18.05
N PHE A 60 12.42 9.90 17.37
CA PHE A 60 12.15 8.47 17.48
C PHE A 60 12.34 7.98 18.92
N ALA A 61 11.31 7.36 19.47
CA ALA A 61 11.28 6.86 20.84
C ALA A 61 11.31 5.32 20.90
N ALA A 62 10.54 4.63 20.06
CA ALA A 62 10.45 3.18 20.08
C ALA A 62 10.01 2.58 18.74
N ALA A 63 10.42 1.34 18.47
CA ALA A 63 10.03 0.60 17.25
C ALA A 63 8.63 -0.05 17.35
N SER A 64 7.96 0.00 18.51
CA SER A 64 6.65 -0.66 18.70
C SER A 64 5.76 0.08 19.71
N GLY A 65 4.44 0.00 19.46
CA GLY A 65 3.34 0.72 20.14
C GLY A 65 2.02 0.69 19.35
N LEU A 66 2.03 0.14 18.12
CA LEU A 66 0.91 0.14 17.18
C LEU A 66 0.09 -1.15 17.24
N VAL A 67 -1.22 -1.02 17.05
CA VAL A 67 -2.07 -2.16 16.69
C VAL A 67 -1.68 -2.58 15.28
N LEU A 68 -1.15 -3.81 15.20
CA LEU A 68 -0.89 -4.51 13.95
C LEU A 68 -2.06 -5.46 13.67
N PRO A 69 -2.37 -5.75 12.40
CA PRO A 69 -3.21 -6.90 12.10
C PRO A 69 -2.60 -8.15 12.77
N PRO A 70 -3.43 -9.08 13.29
CA PRO A 70 -2.94 -10.32 13.87
C PRO A 70 -1.98 -11.00 12.87
N PRO A 71 -0.83 -11.53 13.31
CA PRO A 71 0.07 -12.25 12.43
C PRO A 71 -0.65 -13.48 11.91
N ASP A 72 -1.16 -13.39 10.69
CA ASP A 72 -1.71 -14.49 9.93
C ASP A 72 -0.77 -14.80 8.77
N SER A 73 -0.80 -16.04 8.29
CA SER A 73 -0.03 -16.45 7.10
C SER A 73 -0.37 -15.64 5.84
N LEU A 74 -1.37 -14.77 5.89
CA LEU A 74 -1.73 -13.83 4.84
C LEU A 74 -0.88 -12.56 4.96
N SER A 75 -0.73 -11.96 6.13
CA SER A 75 0.09 -10.75 6.35
C SER A 75 1.53 -10.90 5.88
N ASP A 76 2.16 -12.05 6.16
CA ASP A 76 3.53 -12.38 5.70
C ASP A 76 3.63 -12.60 4.18
N ARG A 77 2.51 -12.91 3.53
CA ARG A 77 2.43 -13.00 2.05
C ARG A 77 2.10 -11.66 1.41
N LEU A 78 1.52 -10.72 2.16
CA LEU A 78 0.93 -9.47 1.64
C LEU A 78 1.91 -8.29 1.61
N TYR A 79 2.95 -8.30 2.46
CA TYR A 79 3.92 -7.20 2.51
C TYR A 79 5.35 -7.74 2.48
N ASP A 80 6.19 -7.13 1.65
CA ASP A 80 7.63 -7.38 1.69
C ASP A 80 8.26 -6.81 2.97
N SER A 81 7.69 -5.70 3.46
CA SER A 81 8.16 -5.07 4.69
C SER A 81 7.04 -4.29 5.38
N ILE A 82 7.00 -4.44 6.71
CA ILE A 82 6.19 -3.61 7.61
C ILE A 82 7.13 -2.99 8.63
N VAL A 83 7.12 -1.67 8.70
CA VAL A 83 7.92 -0.89 9.65
C VAL A 83 7.00 -0.04 10.50
N THR A 84 7.19 -0.14 11.81
CA THR A 84 6.49 0.67 12.81
C THR A 84 7.48 1.56 13.53
N ARG A 85 7.08 2.80 13.79
CA ARG A 85 7.86 3.80 14.52
C ARG A 85 6.96 4.57 15.45
N VAL A 86 7.46 4.87 16.64
CA VAL A 86 6.85 5.79 17.59
C VAL A 86 7.78 6.99 17.72
N TYR A 87 7.21 8.18 17.57
CA TYR A 87 7.90 9.44 17.76
C TYR A 87 7.27 10.20 18.93
N THR A 88 8.09 10.97 19.63
CA THR A 88 7.65 11.88 20.69
C THR A 88 8.14 13.30 20.41
N ASN A 89 7.39 14.30 20.84
CA ASN A 89 7.81 15.70 20.75
C ASN A 89 8.13 16.29 22.15
N PRO A 90 8.73 17.50 22.26
CA PRO A 90 9.07 18.12 23.54
C PRO A 90 7.88 18.42 24.47
N VAL A 91 6.66 18.43 23.94
CA VAL A 91 5.42 18.66 24.69
C VAL A 91 4.86 17.33 25.24
N GLY A 92 5.49 16.20 24.93
CA GLY A 92 5.10 14.87 25.41
C GLY A 92 4.04 14.18 24.57
N GLN A 93 3.66 14.74 23.40
CA GLN A 93 2.76 14.04 22.49
C GLN A 93 3.44 12.82 21.88
N THR A 94 2.65 11.79 21.59
CA THR A 94 3.11 10.54 20.95
C THR A 94 2.46 10.39 19.59
N LEU A 95 3.28 10.20 18.55
CA LEU A 95 2.86 9.94 17.18
C LEU A 95 3.34 8.55 16.78
N MET A 96 2.44 7.76 16.22
CA MET A 96 2.72 6.44 15.71
C MET A 96 2.72 6.47 14.19
N MET A 97 3.67 5.77 13.58
CA MET A 97 3.80 5.65 12.13
C MET A 97 3.93 4.18 11.74
N LEU A 98 3.18 3.78 10.72
CA LEU A 98 3.28 2.47 10.09
C LEU A 98 3.51 2.66 8.60
N ILE A 99 4.48 1.92 8.05
CA ILE A 99 4.72 1.80 6.62
C ILE A 99 4.60 0.33 6.26
N ALA A 100 3.70 0.01 5.34
CA ALA A 100 3.56 -1.32 4.77
C ALA A 100 3.86 -1.24 3.27
N TYR A 101 4.91 -1.92 2.83
CA TYR A 101 5.41 -1.89 1.46
C TYR A 101 5.38 -3.29 0.83
N ASN A 102 5.08 -3.31 -0.46
CA ASN A 102 5.13 -4.48 -1.30
C ASN A 102 5.55 -4.10 -2.71
N ASN A 103 6.54 -4.80 -3.26
CA ASN A 103 7.09 -4.53 -4.59
C ASN A 103 6.26 -5.12 -5.74
N ARG A 104 5.18 -5.87 -5.44
CA ARG A 104 4.31 -6.50 -6.44
C ARG A 104 2.83 -6.37 -6.11
N GLN A 105 2.15 -5.38 -6.69
CA GLN A 105 0.71 -5.22 -6.56
C GLN A 105 -0.04 -5.82 -7.76
N ASP A 106 -0.27 -7.12 -7.72
CA ASP A 106 -0.95 -7.89 -8.78
C ASP A 106 -2.49 -7.84 -8.71
N GLY A 107 -3.05 -7.18 -7.70
CA GLY A 107 -4.49 -7.06 -7.47
C GLY A 107 -5.12 -8.24 -6.70
N VAL A 108 -4.38 -9.33 -6.49
CA VAL A 108 -4.71 -10.43 -5.57
C VAL A 108 -4.22 -10.06 -4.16
N LEU A 109 -3.06 -9.42 -4.07
CA LEU A 109 -2.52 -8.83 -2.86
C LEU A 109 -3.21 -7.49 -2.56
N GLN A 110 -3.86 -7.37 -1.40
CA GLN A 110 -4.57 -6.15 -1.01
C GLN A 110 -3.85 -5.49 0.15
N ILE A 111 -3.50 -4.23 -0.05
CA ILE A 111 -3.18 -3.31 1.05
C ILE A 111 -4.42 -3.25 1.94
N HIS A 112 -4.34 -3.82 3.14
CA HIS A 112 -5.42 -3.80 4.10
C HIS A 112 -5.53 -2.40 4.68
N ARG A 113 -6.60 -1.71 4.33
CA ARG A 113 -6.83 -0.34 4.78
C ARG A 113 -7.31 -0.33 6.24
N PRO A 114 -6.99 0.72 7.00
CA PRO A 114 -7.36 0.82 8.42
C PRO A 114 -8.85 0.61 8.71
N GLU A 115 -9.73 0.97 7.77
CA GLU A 115 -11.18 0.82 7.89
C GLU A 115 -11.64 -0.63 8.05
N VAL A 116 -10.80 -1.60 7.69
CA VAL A 116 -11.09 -3.03 7.84
C VAL A 116 -10.48 -3.59 9.13
N CYS A 117 -9.21 -3.27 9.41
CA CYS A 117 -8.49 -3.88 10.54
C CYS A 117 -8.78 -3.21 11.90
N TYR A 118 -9.12 -1.92 11.94
CA TYR A 118 -9.47 -1.24 13.19
C TYR A 118 -10.76 -1.79 13.81
N PRO A 119 -11.87 -1.96 13.07
CA PRO A 119 -13.07 -2.58 13.63
C PRO A 119 -12.84 -4.03 14.07
N ALA A 120 -12.03 -4.80 13.33
CA ALA A 120 -11.64 -6.14 13.73
C ALA A 120 -10.84 -6.15 15.05
N GLY A 121 -10.08 -5.07 15.32
CA GLY A 121 -9.39 -4.83 16.58
C GLY A 121 -10.24 -4.16 17.66
N GLY A 122 -11.56 -4.03 17.48
CA GLY A 122 -12.48 -3.47 18.47
C GLY A 122 -12.60 -1.95 18.49
N PHE A 123 -12.10 -1.25 17.47
CA PHE A 123 -12.27 0.20 17.35
C PHE A 123 -13.58 0.57 16.63
N VAL A 124 -14.24 1.61 17.11
CA VAL A 124 -15.33 2.30 16.44
C VAL A 124 -14.75 3.49 15.67
N LEU A 125 -15.01 3.56 14.37
CA LEU A 125 -14.50 4.61 13.50
C LEU A 125 -15.52 5.72 13.31
N SER A 126 -15.06 6.97 13.24
CA SER A 126 -15.85 8.07 12.68
C SER A 126 -16.00 7.90 11.17
N GLU A 127 -16.80 8.76 10.54
CA GLU A 127 -16.80 8.88 9.08
C GLU A 127 -15.37 9.14 8.59
N THR A 128 -14.97 8.42 7.54
CA THR A 128 -13.67 8.62 6.90
C THR A 128 -13.77 9.75 5.90
N GLN A 129 -12.98 10.80 6.12
CA GLN A 129 -13.00 11.99 5.30
C GLN A 129 -11.74 12.13 4.43
N PRO A 130 -11.89 12.58 3.17
CA PRO A 130 -10.76 12.94 2.32
C PRO A 130 -10.00 14.13 2.89
N VAL A 131 -8.67 14.07 2.91
CA VAL A 131 -7.78 15.17 3.33
C VAL A 131 -6.68 15.35 2.28
N ASP A 132 -6.32 16.59 1.98
CA ASP A 132 -5.24 16.94 1.05
C ASP A 132 -4.08 17.59 1.79
N VAL A 133 -2.96 16.89 1.91
CA VAL A 133 -1.81 17.36 2.70
C VAL A 133 -0.81 18.07 1.80
N GLY A 134 -0.52 19.34 2.08
CA GLY A 134 0.48 20.10 1.35
C GLY A 134 1.91 19.64 1.67
N LEU A 135 2.64 19.14 0.67
CA LEU A 135 4.04 18.69 0.83
C LEU A 135 5.09 19.77 0.49
N GLY A 136 4.65 20.99 0.15
CA GLY A 136 5.53 22.05 -0.39
C GLY A 136 5.96 21.84 -1.86
N GLY A 137 5.40 20.84 -2.53
CA GLY A 137 5.56 20.59 -3.97
C GLY A 137 4.41 21.16 -4.82
N ALA A 138 4.32 20.71 -6.07
CA ALA A 138 3.34 21.22 -7.04
C ALA A 138 1.89 20.74 -6.81
N ALA A 139 1.69 19.61 -6.12
CA ALA A 139 0.39 19.04 -5.84
C ALA A 139 0.30 18.48 -4.42
N PRO A 140 -0.89 18.51 -3.78
CA PRO A 140 -1.08 17.94 -2.44
C PRO A 140 -1.06 16.41 -2.48
N LEU A 141 -0.76 15.81 -1.33
CA LEU A 141 -0.84 14.38 -1.09
C LEU A 141 -2.29 13.98 -0.76
N PRO A 142 -2.92 13.11 -1.58
CA PRO A 142 -4.25 12.60 -1.32
C PRO A 142 -4.24 11.62 -0.13
N CYS A 143 -4.90 12.01 0.97
CA CYS A 143 -4.99 11.23 2.20
C CYS A 143 -6.46 10.97 2.60
N GLN A 144 -6.60 10.08 3.58
CA GLN A 144 -7.86 9.76 4.26
C GLN A 144 -7.64 9.91 5.78
N ALA A 145 -8.60 10.52 6.48
CA ALA A 145 -8.54 10.72 7.92
C ALA A 145 -9.81 10.25 8.62
N PHE A 146 -9.67 9.78 9.85
CA PHE A 146 -10.78 9.43 10.74
C PHE A 146 -10.31 9.38 12.20
N SER A 147 -11.25 9.48 13.13
CA SER A 147 -11.03 9.12 14.54
C SER A 147 -11.38 7.65 14.75
N ALA A 148 -10.58 6.94 15.54
CA ALA A 148 -10.83 5.57 15.97
C ALA A 148 -10.86 5.51 17.49
N ARG A 149 -11.95 5.00 18.05
CA ARG A 149 -12.14 4.92 19.51
C ARG A 149 -12.30 3.49 19.96
N SER A 150 -11.67 3.11 21.06
CA SER A 150 -11.79 1.77 21.66
C SER A 150 -11.83 1.88 23.19
N VAL A 151 -12.03 0.75 23.87
CA VAL A 151 -11.94 0.69 25.34
C VAL A 151 -10.52 1.01 25.83
N GLU A 152 -9.50 0.66 25.04
CA GLU A 152 -8.10 0.80 25.43
C GLU A 152 -7.56 2.20 25.18
N ARG A 153 -7.94 2.81 24.04
CA ARG A 153 -7.47 4.13 23.61
C ARG A 153 -8.26 4.70 22.45
N ASP A 154 -8.09 6.01 22.28
CA ASP A 154 -8.53 6.77 21.12
C ASP A 154 -7.33 7.16 20.25
N GLU A 155 -7.56 7.17 18.94
CA GLU A 155 -6.58 7.58 17.93
C GLU A 155 -7.21 8.52 16.91
N VAL A 156 -6.42 9.50 16.47
CA VAL A 156 -6.70 10.21 15.22
C VAL A 156 -5.75 9.68 14.16
N VAL A 157 -6.30 9.19 13.06
CA VAL A 157 -5.56 8.49 12.01
C VAL A 157 -5.60 9.31 10.73
N LEU A 158 -4.43 9.47 10.11
CA LEU A 158 -4.25 10.03 8.76
C LEU A 158 -3.38 9.07 7.95
N TYR A 159 -3.85 8.65 6.79
CA TYR A 159 -3.13 7.67 5.99
C TYR A 159 -3.26 7.95 4.49
N TRP A 160 -2.31 7.43 3.72
CA TRP A 160 -2.38 7.41 2.26
C TRP A 160 -1.92 6.08 1.72
N THR A 161 -2.34 5.79 0.49
CA THR A 161 -1.88 4.62 -0.25
C THR A 161 -1.31 5.06 -1.57
N ARG A 162 -0.22 4.42 -1.99
CA ARG A 162 0.39 4.60 -3.31
C ARG A 162 0.36 3.28 -4.08
N VAL A 163 0.02 3.34 -5.36
CA VAL A 163 0.14 2.23 -6.32
C VAL A 163 0.85 2.77 -7.55
N GLY A 164 2.11 2.37 -7.74
CA GLY A 164 2.99 3.00 -8.73
C GLY A 164 3.07 4.51 -8.49
N ASP A 165 2.67 5.33 -9.45
CA ASP A 165 2.65 6.80 -9.32
C ASP A 165 1.30 7.39 -8.91
N THR A 166 0.32 6.54 -8.56
CA THR A 166 -1.05 6.97 -8.24
C THR A 166 -1.36 6.87 -6.74
N PHE A 167 -2.28 7.72 -6.26
CA PHE A 167 -2.66 7.82 -4.84
C PHE A 167 -4.17 7.59 -4.64
N PRO A 168 -4.66 6.34 -4.77
CA PRO A 168 -6.08 6.04 -4.72
C PRO A 168 -6.65 6.21 -3.30
N ARG A 169 -7.68 7.05 -3.13
CA ARG A 169 -8.37 7.19 -1.83
C ARG A 169 -9.36 6.06 -1.56
N ARG A 170 -9.96 5.50 -2.60
CA ARG A 170 -10.96 4.42 -2.48
C ARG A 170 -10.44 3.13 -3.07
N TRP A 171 -11.03 2.03 -2.60
CA TRP A 171 -10.69 0.69 -3.08
C TRP A 171 -10.97 0.48 -4.57
N LEU A 172 -12.05 1.06 -5.10
CA LEU A 172 -12.36 0.98 -6.53
C LEU A 172 -11.31 1.68 -7.39
N ASP A 173 -10.84 2.85 -6.95
CA ASP A 173 -9.79 3.61 -7.63
C ASP A 173 -8.48 2.81 -7.66
N GLN A 174 -8.15 2.13 -6.56
CA GLN A 174 -6.99 1.26 -6.46
C GLN A 174 -7.08 0.08 -7.45
N ARG A 175 -8.23 -0.58 -7.55
CA ARG A 175 -8.43 -1.67 -8.52
C ARG A 175 -8.31 -1.18 -9.96
N LEU A 176 -8.84 0.00 -10.25
CA LEU A 176 -8.74 0.59 -11.58
C LEU A 176 -7.30 0.98 -11.92
N ALA A 177 -6.53 1.48 -10.96
CA ALA A 177 -5.10 1.79 -11.14
C ALA A 177 -4.30 0.52 -11.46
N VAL A 178 -4.50 -0.56 -10.70
CA VAL A 178 -3.84 -1.86 -10.97
C VAL A 178 -4.25 -2.42 -12.33
N ALA A 179 -5.53 -2.36 -12.69
CA ALA A 179 -6.01 -2.86 -13.97
C ALA A 179 -5.40 -2.11 -15.16
N ARG A 180 -5.25 -0.78 -15.05
CA ARG A 180 -4.59 0.06 -16.06
C ARG A 180 -3.10 -0.30 -16.18
N ALA A 181 -2.39 -0.39 -15.06
CA ALA A 181 -0.97 -0.76 -15.06
C ALA A 181 -0.72 -2.16 -15.67
N ASN A 182 -1.56 -3.14 -15.33
CA ASN A 182 -1.47 -4.49 -15.88
C ASN A 182 -1.70 -4.52 -17.41
N LEU A 183 -2.58 -3.65 -17.94
CA LEU A 183 -2.79 -3.51 -19.38
C LEU A 183 -1.52 -2.98 -20.09
N ASP A 184 -0.78 -2.13 -19.39
CA ASP A 184 0.53 -1.60 -19.79
C ASP A 184 1.68 -2.59 -19.51
N ARG A 185 1.36 -3.82 -19.08
CA ARG A 185 2.29 -4.92 -18.75
C ARG A 185 3.18 -4.64 -17.54
N VAL A 186 2.73 -3.76 -16.65
CA VAL A 186 3.44 -3.39 -15.42
C VAL A 186 2.67 -3.91 -14.22
N ILE A 187 3.37 -4.57 -13.30
CA ILE A 187 2.89 -4.84 -11.95
C ILE A 187 3.49 -3.74 -11.06
N PRO A 188 2.70 -2.71 -10.68
CA PRO A 188 3.20 -1.61 -9.89
C PRO A 188 3.54 -2.07 -8.48
N ASP A 189 4.39 -1.33 -7.76
CA ASP A 189 4.51 -1.49 -6.32
C ASP A 189 3.30 -0.91 -5.58
N GLY A 190 3.19 -1.26 -4.29
CA GLY A 190 2.14 -0.81 -3.39
C GLY A 190 2.72 -0.36 -2.06
N LEU A 191 2.18 0.74 -1.54
CA LEU A 191 2.56 1.29 -0.24
C LEU A 191 1.31 1.76 0.50
N LEU A 192 1.26 1.51 1.81
CA LEU A 192 0.41 2.24 2.74
C LEU A 192 1.27 2.87 3.82
N VAL A 193 1.05 4.16 4.04
CA VAL A 193 1.62 4.87 5.18
C VAL A 193 0.48 5.38 6.03
N ARG A 194 0.54 5.07 7.33
CA ARG A 194 -0.38 5.54 8.34
C ARG A 194 0.41 6.32 9.38
N VAL A 195 -0.07 7.50 9.73
CA VAL A 195 0.35 8.23 10.92
C VAL A 195 -0.85 8.43 11.84
N SER A 196 -0.65 8.31 13.14
CA SER A 196 -1.71 8.55 14.12
C SER A 196 -1.17 9.16 15.40
N THR A 197 -1.98 9.99 16.06
CA THR A 197 -1.72 10.45 17.43
C THR A 197 -2.62 9.70 18.41
N LEU A 198 -2.15 9.64 19.66
CA LEU A 198 -2.92 9.08 20.76
C LEU A 198 -3.76 10.16 21.43
N GLY A 199 -5.05 9.89 21.62
CA GLY A 199 -6.01 10.82 22.21
C GLY A 199 -6.38 11.97 21.28
N GLY A 200 -7.23 12.87 21.80
CA GLY A 200 -7.69 14.06 21.08
C GLY A 200 -8.83 13.80 20.09
N ASP A 201 -9.35 14.90 19.54
CA ASP A 201 -10.38 14.89 18.51
C ASP A 201 -9.78 15.22 17.14
N LEU A 202 -10.42 14.73 16.08
CA LEU A 202 -9.96 14.88 14.69
C LEU A 202 -9.56 16.33 14.32
N PRO A 203 -10.33 17.39 14.65
CA PRO A 203 -9.97 18.75 14.27
C PRO A 203 -8.72 19.30 14.98
N VAL A 204 -8.38 18.76 16.15
CA VAL A 204 -7.23 19.19 16.95
C VAL A 204 -5.96 18.48 16.49
N GLU A 205 -6.06 17.18 16.24
CA GLU A 205 -4.91 16.33 15.94
C GLU A 205 -4.57 16.29 14.44
N LEU A 206 -5.53 16.55 13.56
CA LEU A 206 -5.29 16.51 12.10
C LEU A 206 -4.18 17.48 11.66
N PRO A 207 -4.16 18.76 12.09
CA PRO A 207 -3.06 19.67 11.74
C PRO A 207 -1.68 19.20 12.23
N VAL A 208 -1.63 18.46 13.34
CA VAL A 208 -0.38 17.88 13.88
C VAL A 208 0.14 16.79 12.94
N LEU A 209 -0.75 15.91 12.48
CA LEU A 209 -0.42 14.85 11.52
C LEU A 209 -0.01 15.42 10.15
N GLU A 210 -0.73 16.41 9.65
CA GLU A 210 -0.39 17.11 8.40
C GLU A 210 1.00 17.72 8.46
N ARG A 211 1.32 18.40 9.58
CA ARG A 211 2.64 19.00 9.79
C ARG A 211 3.73 17.94 9.85
N PHE A 212 3.50 16.83 10.55
CA PHE A 212 4.46 15.72 10.60
C PHE A 212 4.74 15.15 9.21
N ILE A 213 3.70 14.94 8.38
CA ILE A 213 3.87 14.45 7.00
C ILE A 213 4.67 15.45 6.15
N ALA A 214 4.37 16.75 6.25
CA ALA A 214 5.11 17.78 5.53
C ALA A 214 6.59 17.82 5.94
N ASP A 215 6.88 17.80 7.25
CA ASP A 215 8.25 17.74 7.78
C ASP A 215 8.96 16.45 7.36
N MET A 216 8.25 15.32 7.30
CA MET A 216 8.78 14.04 6.81
C MET A 216 9.13 14.13 5.33
N ALA A 217 8.28 14.74 4.51
CA ALA A 217 8.54 14.92 3.08
C ALA A 217 9.78 15.77 2.83
N GLN A 218 9.98 16.83 3.61
CA GLN A 218 11.18 17.67 3.54
C GLN A 218 12.44 16.95 4.02
N LYS A 219 12.35 16.17 5.10
CA LYS A 219 13.50 15.50 5.70
C LYS A 219 13.91 14.22 4.97
N SER A 220 13.01 13.63 4.18
CA SER A 220 13.24 12.36 3.50
C SER A 220 14.39 12.44 2.50
N SER A 221 15.26 11.43 2.51
CA SER A 221 16.23 11.22 1.44
C SER A 221 15.51 11.01 0.10
N ARG A 222 16.20 11.21 -1.04
CA ARG A 222 15.58 11.01 -2.36
C ARG A 222 14.95 9.61 -2.54
N PRO A 223 15.61 8.50 -2.15
CA PRO A 223 15.00 7.17 -2.24
C PRO A 223 13.75 7.03 -1.38
N LEU A 224 13.79 7.50 -0.12
CA LEU A 224 12.62 7.45 0.76
C LEU A 224 11.50 8.33 0.24
N GLY A 225 11.79 9.55 -0.18
CA GLY A 225 10.79 10.48 -0.69
C GLY A 225 10.12 9.96 -1.95
N GLN A 226 10.87 9.33 -2.86
CA GLN A 226 10.29 8.64 -4.02
C GLN A 226 9.39 7.48 -3.58
N LEU A 227 9.84 6.68 -2.60
CA LEU A 227 9.06 5.55 -2.11
C LEU A 227 7.75 6.02 -1.46
N LEU A 228 7.77 7.03 -0.59
CA LEU A 228 6.60 7.47 0.19
C LEU A 228 5.66 8.38 -0.59
N PHE A 229 6.20 9.27 -1.41
CA PHE A 229 5.46 10.38 -2.04
C PHE A 229 5.51 10.36 -3.57
N GLY A 230 6.25 9.44 -4.19
CA GLY A 230 6.35 9.33 -5.65
C GLY A 230 6.69 10.68 -6.31
N GLY A 231 5.94 11.01 -7.36
CA GLY A 231 6.06 12.30 -8.06
C GLY A 231 5.60 13.54 -7.27
N LEU A 232 4.98 13.37 -6.09
CA LEU A 232 4.51 14.48 -5.25
C LEU A 232 5.59 15.03 -4.32
N ARG A 233 6.77 14.41 -4.29
CA ARG A 233 7.89 14.82 -3.44
C ARG A 233 8.28 16.29 -3.70
N PRO A 234 8.55 17.10 -2.66
CA PRO A 234 9.05 18.46 -2.83
C PRO A 234 10.40 18.50 -3.58
N PRO A 235 10.70 19.58 -4.34
CA PRO A 235 12.00 19.76 -4.98
C PRO A 235 13.13 19.78 -3.94
N ALA A 236 14.33 19.35 -4.34
CA ALA A 236 15.47 19.34 -3.43
C ALA A 236 15.89 20.78 -3.09
N GLY A 237 15.88 21.15 -1.80
CA GLY A 237 16.36 22.45 -1.31
C GLY A 237 15.28 23.53 -1.09
N ALA A 238 14.02 23.15 -0.84
CA ALA A 238 12.98 24.05 -0.33
C ALA A 238 13.06 24.21 1.20
#